data_AF-A0A2N2PSV7-F1
#
_entry.id   AF-A0A2N2PSV7-F1
#
_cell.length_a   1.000
_cell.length_b   1.000
_cell.length_c   1.000
_cell.angle_alpha   90.00
_cell.angle_beta   90.00
_cell.angle_gamma   90.00
#
_symmetry.space_group_name_H-M   'P 1'
#
loop_
_entity.id
_entity.type
_entity.pdbx_description
1 polymer ?
#
loop_
_entity_poly.entity_id
_entity_poly.type
_entity_poly.pdbx_seq_one_letter_code
_entity_poly.pdbx_strand_id
1 'polypeptide(L)'
;MSKHYQFGSAFAILLVIAPLLVGCAAGTTGSGESDLQGTITVSGAWALYPMMVRWGEEFHKANPGVEFDISAGGAGKGMADALAGAVDIGMVSRDIAPEEEAKGAFRIAV
;
A
#
# COMPACT_ATOMS: atom_id res chain seq x y z
N MET A 1 33.93 15.52 60.64
CA MET A 1 32.85 15.99 59.75
C MET A 1 33.28 15.91 58.30
N SER A 2 32.46 15.23 57.48
CA SER A 2 32.19 15.45 56.05
C SER A 2 33.34 15.47 55.02
N LYS A 3 33.43 14.40 54.22
CA LYS A 3 33.28 14.46 52.74
C LYS A 3 33.30 13.04 52.11
N HIS A 4 32.20 12.32 52.23
CA HIS A 4 31.92 11.04 51.53
C HIS A 4 31.05 11.24 50.27
N TYR A 5 31.24 12.32 49.50
CA TYR A 5 30.29 12.71 48.45
C TYR A 5 30.92 13.01 47.06
N GLN A 6 32.03 12.36 46.71
CA GLN A 6 32.69 12.57 45.41
C GLN A 6 32.72 11.34 44.48
N PHE A 7 32.41 10.13 44.97
CA PHE A 7 32.48 8.90 44.15
C PHE A 7 31.16 8.51 43.45
N GLY A 8 30.01 9.01 43.93
CA GLY A 8 28.69 8.62 43.40
C GLY A 8 28.28 9.33 42.10
N SER A 9 28.85 10.49 41.79
CA SER A 9 28.42 11.30 40.64
C SER A 9 29.01 10.83 39.31
N ALA A 10 30.23 10.27 39.30
CA ALA A 10 30.86 9.74 38.09
C ALA A 10 30.23 8.41 37.63
N PHE A 11 29.74 7.59 38.56
CA PHE A 11 29.14 6.29 38.24
C PHE A 11 27.72 6.43 37.64
N ALA A 12 26.99 7.48 38.03
CA ALA A 12 25.66 7.77 37.50
C ALA A 12 25.69 8.29 36.04
N ILE A 13 26.77 8.96 35.63
CA ILE A 13 26.90 9.51 34.27
C ILE A 13 27.20 8.38 33.26
N LEU A 14 27.92 7.33 33.66
CA LEU A 14 28.25 6.20 32.78
C LEU A 14 27.03 5.32 32.44
N LEU A 15 26.04 5.26 33.34
CA LEU A 15 24.81 4.47 33.19
C LEU A 15 23.75 5.12 32.27
N VAL A 16 23.86 6.43 32.03
CA VAL A 16 22.88 7.20 31.22
C VAL A 16 23.31 7.32 29.75
N ILE A 17 24.58 7.07 29.42
CA ILE A 17 25.12 7.21 28.05
C ILE A 17 25.04 5.87 27.26
N ALA A 18 24.90 4.74 27.95
CA ALA A 18 24.81 3.41 27.33
C ALA A 18 23.61 3.15 26.40
N PRO A 19 22.41 3.76 26.54
CA PRO A 19 21.30 3.47 25.62
C PRO A 19 21.37 4.27 24.30
N LEU A 20 22.31 5.22 24.13
CA LEU A 20 22.39 6.06 22.92
C LEU A 20 23.12 5.38 21.74
N LEU A 21 23.72 4.20 21.92
CA LEU A 21 24.50 3.51 20.88
C LEU A 21 23.80 2.24 20.33
N VAL A 22 22.60 1.90 20.81
CA VAL A 22 21.80 0.75 20.34
C VAL A 22 20.60 1.25 19.53
N GLY A 23 20.83 2.18 18.61
CA GLY A 23 19.79 2.82 17.80
C GLY A 23 19.84 2.53 16.30
N CYS A 24 20.82 1.74 15.81
CA CYS A 24 21.03 1.58 14.36
C CYS A 24 21.42 0.15 13.95
N ALA A 25 20.75 -0.85 14.51
CA ALA A 25 20.95 -2.25 14.12
C ALA A 25 19.63 -3.02 13.98
N ALA A 26 18.59 -2.36 13.47
CA ALA A 26 17.33 -3.03 13.11
C ALA A 26 16.85 -2.53 11.74
N GLY A 27 16.93 -3.42 10.76
CA GLY A 27 16.14 -3.34 9.52
C GLY A 27 16.92 -2.87 8.30
N THR A 28 17.68 -3.77 7.67
CA THR A 28 17.80 -3.82 6.20
C THR A 28 18.55 -5.10 5.80
N THR A 29 17.89 -6.23 6.04
CA THR A 29 18.17 -7.47 5.30
C THR A 29 16.84 -7.98 4.78
N GLY A 30 16.33 -7.28 3.76
CA GLY A 30 15.22 -7.72 2.91
C GLY A 30 15.79 -7.99 1.53
N SER A 31 16.13 -9.24 1.28
CA SER A 31 16.60 -9.73 -0.01
C SER A 31 15.42 -9.72 -1.00
N GLY A 32 15.36 -8.75 -1.91
CA GLY A 32 14.84 -8.89 -3.28
C GLY A 32 13.50 -9.60 -3.53
N GLU A 33 12.54 -9.57 -2.61
CA GLU A 33 11.13 -9.89 -2.85
C GLU A 33 10.33 -8.60 -2.83
N SER A 34 9.34 -8.47 -3.72
CA SER A 34 8.51 -7.26 -3.82
C SER A 34 7.87 -6.97 -2.46
N ASP A 35 8.29 -5.89 -1.80
CA ASP A 35 7.75 -5.43 -0.52
C ASP A 35 6.33 -4.85 -0.67
N LEU A 36 5.69 -5.03 -1.84
CA LEU A 36 4.35 -4.56 -2.13
C LEU A 36 3.34 -5.40 -1.35
N GLN A 37 2.50 -4.69 -0.60
CA GLN A 37 1.50 -5.26 0.28
C GLN A 37 0.20 -4.47 0.17
N GLY A 38 -0.94 -5.13 0.40
CA GLY A 38 -2.25 -4.48 0.49
C GLY A 38 -3.28 -5.10 -0.44
N THR A 39 -4.43 -4.42 -0.58
CA THR A 39 -5.54 -4.88 -1.41
C THR A 39 -5.84 -3.84 -2.48
N ILE A 40 -5.93 -4.28 -3.73
CA ILE A 40 -6.41 -3.49 -4.86
C ILE A 40 -7.86 -3.87 -5.10
N THR A 41 -8.75 -2.90 -4.96
CA THR A 41 -10.19 -3.05 -5.14
C THR A 41 -10.60 -2.67 -6.56
N VAL A 42 -11.39 -3.53 -7.21
CA VAL A 42 -11.77 -3.38 -8.61
C VAL A 42 -13.26 -3.65 -8.78
N SER A 43 -13.95 -2.83 -9.56
CA SER A 43 -15.33 -3.10 -9.97
C SER A 43 -15.60 -2.74 -11.42
N GLY A 44 -16.64 -3.33 -12.03
CA GLY A 44 -17.22 -2.78 -13.26
C GLY A 44 -17.61 -3.80 -14.33
N ALA A 45 -17.18 -3.54 -15.57
CA ALA A 45 -17.63 -4.25 -16.76
C ALA A 45 -17.43 -5.77 -16.69
N TRP A 46 -18.52 -6.53 -16.89
CA TRP A 46 -18.51 -7.99 -16.99
C TRP A 46 -17.58 -8.51 -18.08
N ALA A 47 -17.49 -7.80 -19.20
CA ALA A 47 -16.64 -8.18 -20.33
C ALA A 47 -15.15 -8.23 -19.96
N LEU A 48 -14.72 -7.42 -18.99
CA LEU A 48 -13.31 -7.32 -18.56
C LEU A 48 -13.00 -8.19 -17.35
N TYR A 49 -14.01 -8.75 -16.68
CA TYR A 49 -13.85 -9.50 -15.43
C TYR A 49 -12.87 -10.68 -15.55
N PRO A 50 -12.97 -11.59 -16.56
CA PRO A 50 -12.05 -12.72 -16.66
C PRO A 50 -10.59 -12.30 -16.87
N MET A 51 -10.37 -11.21 -17.60
CA MET A 51 -9.04 -10.64 -17.83
C MET A 51 -8.46 -10.08 -16.53
N MET A 52 -9.25 -9.30 -15.78
CA MET A 52 -8.81 -8.70 -14.53
C MET A 52 -8.49 -9.77 -13.47
N VAL A 53 -9.29 -10.83 -13.39
CA VAL A 53 -8.98 -11.99 -12.53
C VAL A 53 -7.63 -12.59 -12.91
N ARG A 54 -7.39 -12.82 -14.20
CA ARG A 54 -6.12 -13.38 -14.67
C ARG A 54 -4.94 -12.48 -14.35
N TRP A 55 -5.09 -11.16 -14.49
CA TRP A 55 -4.05 -10.21 -14.13
C TRP A 55 -3.76 -10.21 -12.63
N GLY A 56 -4.80 -10.26 -11.79
CA GLY A 56 -4.65 -10.39 -10.34
C GLY A 56 -3.86 -11.65 -9.96
N GLU A 57 -4.19 -12.81 -10.56
CA GLU A 57 -3.47 -14.07 -10.34
C GLU A 57 -1.99 -13.97 -10.71
N GLU A 58 -1.66 -13.43 -11.88
CA GLU A 58 -0.27 -13.32 -12.32
C GLU A 58 0.50 -12.28 -11.51
N PHE A 59 -0.15 -11.17 -11.12
CA PHE A 59 0.47 -10.16 -10.27
C PHE A 59 0.76 -10.70 -8.87
N HIS A 60 -0.15 -11.48 -8.29
CA HIS A 60 0.03 -12.10 -6.98
C HIS A 60 1.21 -13.08 -6.97
N LYS A 61 1.44 -13.86 -8.03
CA LYS A 61 2.61 -14.74 -8.12
C LYS A 61 3.94 -13.98 -8.01
N ALA A 62 3.99 -12.78 -8.57
CA ALA A 62 5.16 -11.91 -8.47
C ALA A 62 5.19 -11.10 -7.16
N ASN A 63 4.02 -10.86 -6.56
CA ASN A 63 3.85 -10.04 -5.36
C ASN A 63 2.85 -10.67 -4.39
N PRO A 64 3.25 -11.70 -3.61
CA PRO A 64 2.31 -12.45 -2.76
C PRO A 64 1.67 -11.64 -1.64
N GLY A 65 2.21 -10.46 -1.31
CA GLY A 65 1.62 -9.54 -0.33
C GLY A 65 0.46 -8.70 -0.88
N VAL A 66 0.21 -8.73 -2.19
CA VAL A 66 -0.87 -7.97 -2.84
C VAL A 66 -2.04 -8.89 -3.18
N GLU A 67 -3.21 -8.48 -2.73
CA GLU A 67 -4.49 -9.12 -2.99
C GLU A 67 -5.34 -8.27 -3.93
N PHE A 68 -6.18 -8.92 -4.74
CA PHE A 68 -7.15 -8.25 -5.61
C PHE A 68 -8.57 -8.61 -5.20
N ASP A 69 -9.36 -7.61 -4.83
CA ASP A 69 -10.80 -7.75 -4.62
C ASP A 69 -11.53 -7.28 -5.88
N ILE A 70 -12.00 -8.22 -6.69
CA ILE A 70 -12.56 -7.96 -8.01
C ILE A 70 -14.04 -8.30 -8.01
N SER A 71 -14.87 -7.29 -8.29
CA SER A 71 -16.31 -7.44 -8.48
C SER A 71 -16.74 -7.03 -9.89
N ALA A 72 -17.85 -7.59 -10.36
CA ALA A 72 -18.49 -7.17 -11.61
C ALA A 72 -19.88 -6.59 -11.35
N GLY A 73 -20.30 -5.66 -12.20
CA GLY A 73 -21.63 -5.03 -12.13
C GLY A 73 -21.97 -4.12 -13.30
N GLY A 74 -21.17 -4.17 -14.39
CA GLY A 74 -21.35 -3.37 -15.59
C GLY A 74 -20.47 -2.11 -15.63
N ALA A 75 -20.26 -1.59 -16.84
CA ALA A 75 -19.36 -0.45 -17.09
C ALA A 75 -19.80 0.84 -16.36
N GLY A 76 -21.13 1.05 -16.21
CA GLY A 76 -21.67 2.19 -15.46
C GLY A 76 -21.33 2.13 -13.96
N LYS A 77 -21.39 0.93 -13.35
CA LYS A 77 -20.97 0.72 -11.96
C LYS A 77 -19.48 1.02 -11.80
N GLY A 78 -18.64 0.48 -12.69
CA GLY A 78 -17.18 0.68 -12.63
C GLY A 78 -16.80 2.15 -12.65
N MET A 79 -17.39 2.94 -13.56
CA MET A 79 -17.16 4.38 -13.60
C MET A 79 -17.67 5.10 -12.34
N ALA A 80 -18.89 4.78 -11.89
CA ALA A 80 -19.48 5.41 -10.72
C ALA A 80 -18.65 5.15 -9.45
N ASP A 81 -18.23 3.90 -9.24
CA ASP A 81 -17.43 3.50 -8.08
C ASP A 81 -16.04 4.18 -8.11
N ALA A 82 -15.40 4.24 -9.28
CA ALA A 82 -14.10 4.90 -9.43
C ALA A 82 -14.18 6.41 -9.17
N LEU A 83 -15.18 7.11 -9.74
CA LEU A 83 -15.39 8.53 -9.48
C LEU A 83 -15.76 8.83 -8.02
N ALA A 84 -16.42 7.89 -7.35
CA ALA A 84 -16.73 8.00 -5.93
C ALA A 84 -15.53 7.66 -5.01
N GLY A 85 -14.43 7.16 -5.57
CA GLY A 85 -13.29 6.66 -4.79
C GLY A 85 -13.61 5.41 -3.97
N ALA A 86 -14.64 4.66 -4.37
CA ALA A 86 -15.05 3.43 -3.68
C ALA A 86 -14.20 2.22 -4.09
N VAL A 87 -13.55 2.29 -5.24
CA VAL A 87 -12.59 1.30 -5.74
C VAL A 87 -11.36 1.98 -6.30
N ASP A 88 -10.23 1.26 -6.31
CA ASP A 88 -8.98 1.73 -6.90
C ASP A 88 -9.07 1.74 -8.44
N ILE A 89 -9.78 0.76 -9.02
CA ILE A 89 -9.92 0.60 -10.48
C ILE A 89 -11.37 0.35 -10.88
N GLY A 90 -11.87 1.19 -11.78
CA GLY A 90 -13.16 1.01 -12.46
C GLY A 90 -12.99 0.41 -13.87
N MET A 91 -13.51 -0.79 -14.11
CA MET A 91 -13.53 -1.44 -15.41
C MET A 91 -14.66 -0.89 -16.29
N VAL A 92 -14.33 -0.36 -17.47
CA VAL A 92 -15.31 0.26 -18.39
C VAL A 92 -15.11 -0.29 -19.81
N SER A 93 -16.14 -0.94 -20.37
CA SER A 93 -16.11 -1.58 -21.70
C SER A 93 -16.78 -0.73 -22.79
N ARG A 94 -16.70 0.59 -22.65
CA ARG A 94 -17.24 1.61 -23.56
C ARG A 94 -16.33 2.83 -23.55
N ASP A 95 -16.57 3.75 -24.46
CA ASP A 95 -15.92 5.05 -24.42
C ASP A 95 -16.28 5.81 -23.13
N ILE A 96 -15.31 6.55 -22.61
CA ILE A 96 -15.50 7.46 -21.47
C ILE A 96 -16.14 8.74 -21.97
N ALA A 97 -17.23 9.15 -21.33
CA ALA A 97 -17.92 10.37 -21.72
C ALA A 97 -17.13 11.61 -21.29
N PRO A 98 -17.16 12.72 -22.05
CA PRO A 98 -16.46 13.96 -21.68
C PRO A 98 -16.83 14.46 -20.27
N GLU A 99 -18.08 14.25 -19.85
CA GLU A 99 -18.56 14.63 -18.52
C GLU A 99 -17.94 13.79 -17.39
N GLU A 100 -17.51 12.56 -17.69
CA GLU A 100 -16.84 11.68 -16.72
C GLU A 100 -15.38 12.09 -16.56
N GLU A 101 -14.71 12.46 -17.65
CA GLU A 101 -13.35 13.03 -17.60
C GLU A 101 -13.34 14.37 -16.86
N ALA A 102 -14.34 15.22 -17.11
CA ALA A 102 -14.51 16.48 -16.39
C ALA A 102 -14.75 16.29 -14.88
N LYS A 103 -15.25 15.12 -14.47
CA LYS A 103 -15.39 14.73 -13.05
C LYS A 103 -14.13 14.10 -12.46
N GLY A 104 -13.06 13.99 -13.23
CA GLY A 104 -11.76 13.48 -12.79
C GLY A 104 -11.47 12.04 -13.17
N ALA A 105 -12.30 11.40 -14.01
CA ALA A 105 -11.95 10.09 -14.56
C ALA A 105 -10.72 10.22 -15.47
N PHE A 106 -9.68 9.45 -15.17
CA PHE A 106 -8.58 9.19 -16.11
C PHE A 106 -8.64 7.73 -16.52
N ARG A 107 -8.42 7.46 -17.82
CA ARG A 107 -8.56 6.11 -18.37
C ARG A 107 -7.21 5.57 -18.84
N ILE A 108 -7.05 4.26 -18.71
CA ILE A 108 -5.96 3.49 -19.31
C ILE A 108 -6.60 2.46 -20.23
N ALA A 109 -6.24 2.50 -21.52
CA ALA A 109 -6.71 1.53 -22.49
C ALA A 109 -5.92 0.22 -22.38
N VAL A 110 -6.59 -0.89 -22.69
CA VAL A 110 -6.09 -2.27 -22.55
C VAL A 110 -6.34 -3.07 -23.82
#